data_AF-A0A222SM34-F1
#
_entry.id   AF-A0A222SM34-F1
#
_cell.length_a   1.000
_cell.length_b   1.000
_cell.length_c   1.000
_cell.angle_alpha   90.00
_cell.angle_beta   90.00
_cell.angle_gamma   90.00
#
_symmetry.space_group_name_H-M   'P 1'
#
loop_
_entity.id
_entity.type
_entity.pdbx_description
1 polymer ?
#
loop_
_entity_poly.entity_id
_entity_poly.type
_entity_poly.pdbx_seq_one_letter_code
_entity_poly.pdbx_strand_id
1 'polypeptide(L)'
;MLASALEAQGEPGVRALALLQDARQVLVGAGLVRPAEVAESCLRGAADALLSLPGAPVVVGLKSAVSGLLDAVDAAGRAAATPPREPAGPPAPTSAGTPDAVAWERVCSAAAALRGQMDRPGQYHRGRAAGIAERLMGVKLGAAQEEALGVWGEVYGKTSGTLHGATVEAGRAARLYAEVLAAARELLVPLPGRAARVLKLTALHRPGPEQVRELARWADPRATAFFFRSRPAPAWLPLLQEHAPHLLLPDGPAGGVWPAAAFFEHLAGTDPQAAGAWIAEYAETVAAAGRPALDAVLRLAGRDAALVTPALVRAVLARQAADRPAGKPVTPEEGWTLRRAAEWALAVPLPARDRDWILTVELLLAATVDAEHAAARYRRAAPAEHARAAAHRFATAVAARELAGGVAQRGCRTDSSGATRKNSDGRRCPNTSLTPWRSPRATVLPIWDLLHQRCSAIVHGVDHAHSPEAQ
;
A
#
# COMPACT_ATOMS: atom_id res chain seq x y z
N MET A 1 -22.29 19.16 -8.61
CA MET A 1 -21.12 18.45 -8.05
C MET A 1 -20.49 17.50 -9.06
N LEU A 2 -21.17 16.43 -9.53
CA LEU A 2 -20.59 15.55 -10.56
C LEU A 2 -20.31 16.25 -11.89
N ALA A 3 -21.23 17.08 -12.39
CA ALA A 3 -21.04 17.83 -13.64
C ALA A 3 -19.76 18.67 -13.62
N SER A 4 -19.59 19.51 -12.59
CA SER A 4 -18.39 20.33 -12.40
C SER A 4 -17.11 19.50 -12.21
N ALA A 5 -17.21 18.33 -11.57
CA ALA A 5 -16.06 17.44 -11.39
C ALA A 5 -15.62 16.77 -12.71
N LEU A 6 -16.58 16.46 -13.60
CA LEU A 6 -16.33 15.93 -14.94
C LEU A 6 -15.77 17.01 -15.87
N GLU A 7 -16.35 18.21 -15.87
CA GLU A 7 -15.86 19.34 -16.66
C GLU A 7 -14.41 19.70 -16.30
N ALA A 8 -14.04 19.59 -15.02
CA ALA A 8 -12.68 19.81 -14.54
C ALA A 8 -11.65 18.80 -15.08
N GLN A 9 -12.08 17.67 -15.67
CA GLN A 9 -11.20 16.68 -16.30
C GLN A 9 -10.91 16.97 -17.79
N GLY A 10 -11.37 18.12 -18.32
CA GLY A 10 -11.19 18.52 -19.71
C GLY A 10 -12.16 17.83 -20.67
N GLU A 11 -11.82 17.82 -21.96
CA GLU A 11 -12.70 17.36 -23.04
C GLU A 11 -13.30 15.95 -22.82
N PRO A 12 -12.54 14.94 -22.35
CA PRO A 12 -13.12 13.61 -22.14
C PRO A 12 -14.17 13.58 -21.02
N GLY A 13 -14.02 14.44 -20.01
CA GLY A 13 -15.01 14.59 -18.93
C GLY A 13 -16.27 15.33 -19.39
N VAL A 14 -16.13 16.38 -20.21
CA VAL A 14 -17.28 17.07 -20.84
C VAL A 14 -18.06 16.10 -21.73
N ARG A 15 -17.36 15.28 -22.54
CA ARG A 15 -17.97 14.26 -23.39
C ARG A 15 -18.71 13.20 -22.58
N ALA A 16 -18.13 12.73 -21.48
CA ALA A 16 -18.79 11.79 -20.57
C ALA A 16 -20.06 12.39 -19.95
N LEU A 17 -20.02 13.66 -19.54
CA LEU A 17 -21.17 14.36 -18.97
C LEU A 17 -22.32 14.47 -19.97
N ALA A 18 -22.05 14.85 -21.22
CA ALA A 18 -23.05 14.94 -22.27
C ALA A 18 -23.74 13.59 -22.51
N LEU A 19 -22.96 12.51 -22.61
CA LEU A 19 -23.49 11.15 -22.82
C LEU A 19 -24.34 10.65 -21.63
N LEU A 20 -24.01 11.05 -20.40
CA LEU A 20 -24.86 10.77 -19.22
C LEU A 20 -26.16 11.59 -19.23
N GLN A 21 -26.14 12.81 -19.75
CA GLN A 21 -27.35 13.63 -19.91
C GLN A 21 -28.25 13.06 -21.00
N ASP A 22 -27.68 12.65 -22.13
CA ASP A 22 -28.40 11.98 -23.22
C ASP A 22 -29.06 10.68 -22.73
N ALA A 23 -28.32 9.83 -22.01
CA ALA A 23 -28.86 8.62 -21.42
C ALA A 23 -30.07 8.91 -20.50
N ARG A 24 -29.99 9.96 -19.68
CA ARG A 24 -31.10 10.39 -18.81
C ARG A 24 -32.30 10.87 -19.62
N GLN A 25 -32.07 11.68 -20.64
CA GLN A 25 -33.13 12.22 -21.48
C GLN A 25 -33.85 11.11 -22.24
N VAL A 26 -33.10 10.11 -22.73
CA VAL A 26 -33.64 8.91 -23.39
C VAL A 26 -34.48 8.06 -22.45
N LEU A 27 -34.06 7.92 -21.18
CA LEU A 27 -34.80 7.14 -20.17
C LEU A 27 -36.09 7.82 -19.69
N VAL A 28 -36.14 9.16 -19.73
CA VAL A 28 -37.30 9.96 -19.26
C VAL A 28 -38.22 10.37 -20.41
N GLY A 29 -37.70 10.48 -21.63
CA GLY A 29 -38.42 10.93 -22.82
C GLY A 29 -39.27 9.84 -23.47
N ALA A 30 -40.23 10.28 -24.29
CA ALA A 30 -41.02 9.43 -25.18
C ALA A 30 -40.58 9.63 -26.63
N GLY A 31 -40.77 8.61 -27.49
CA GLY A 31 -40.60 8.75 -28.94
C GLY A 31 -39.50 7.91 -29.58
N LEU A 32 -38.73 7.16 -28.78
CA LEU A 32 -37.81 6.15 -29.31
C LEU A 32 -38.47 4.77 -29.27
N VAL A 33 -38.28 3.98 -30.33
CA VAL A 33 -38.78 2.59 -30.42
C VAL A 33 -38.00 1.68 -29.45
N ARG A 34 -36.74 1.99 -29.18
CA ARG A 34 -35.84 1.20 -28.32
C ARG A 34 -35.03 2.06 -27.35
N PRO A 35 -35.69 2.77 -26.42
CA PRO A 35 -35.01 3.74 -25.54
C PRO A 35 -33.96 3.09 -24.63
N ALA A 36 -34.18 1.84 -24.19
CA ALA A 36 -33.23 1.14 -23.32
C ALA A 36 -31.90 0.83 -24.02
N GLU A 37 -31.92 0.42 -25.29
CA GLU A 37 -30.70 0.14 -26.09
C GLU A 37 -29.89 1.42 -26.35
N VAL A 38 -30.59 2.52 -26.66
CA VAL A 38 -29.95 3.83 -26.87
C VAL A 38 -29.32 4.33 -25.57
N ALA A 39 -30.01 4.20 -24.43
CA ALA A 39 -29.48 4.58 -23.13
C ALA A 39 -28.25 3.75 -22.74
N GLU A 40 -28.25 2.43 -22.96
CA GLU A 40 -27.09 1.57 -22.72
C GLU A 40 -25.89 1.93 -23.60
N SER A 41 -26.13 2.32 -24.86
CA SER A 41 -25.09 2.80 -25.78
C SER A 41 -24.47 4.13 -25.29
N CYS A 42 -25.30 5.08 -24.86
CA CYS A 42 -24.85 6.34 -24.25
C CYS A 42 -24.04 6.08 -22.97
N LEU A 43 -24.48 5.16 -22.11
CA LEU A 43 -23.77 4.77 -20.89
C LEU A 43 -22.39 4.16 -21.18
N ARG A 44 -22.29 3.31 -22.21
CA ARG A 44 -21.00 2.75 -22.64
C ARG A 44 -20.08 3.83 -23.20
N GLY A 45 -20.60 4.71 -24.05
CA GLY A 45 -19.82 5.83 -24.57
C GLY A 45 -19.32 6.77 -23.47
N ALA A 46 -20.13 7.00 -22.43
CA ALA A 46 -19.71 7.75 -21.25
C ALA A 46 -18.56 7.04 -20.52
N ALA A 47 -18.66 5.72 -20.34
CA ALA A 47 -17.59 4.91 -19.76
C ALA A 47 -16.29 4.98 -20.57
N ASP A 48 -16.36 4.86 -21.90
CA ASP A 48 -15.21 4.96 -22.79
C ASP A 48 -14.53 6.34 -22.70
N ALA A 49 -15.32 7.41 -22.62
CA ALA A 49 -14.82 8.77 -22.45
C ALA A 49 -14.11 8.94 -21.09
N LEU A 50 -14.64 8.37 -20.01
CA LEU A 50 -14.02 8.38 -18.67
C LEU A 50 -12.73 7.55 -18.60
N LEU A 51 -12.65 6.44 -19.33
CA LEU A 51 -11.41 5.68 -19.45
C LEU A 51 -10.34 6.38 -20.32
N SER A 52 -10.72 7.47 -21.00
CA SER A 52 -9.86 8.27 -21.87
C SER A 52 -9.39 9.57 -21.22
N LEU A 53 -9.69 9.80 -19.94
CA LEU A 53 -9.19 10.96 -19.19
C LEU A 53 -7.64 11.02 -19.22
N PRO A 54 -7.04 12.23 -19.26
CA PRO A 54 -5.59 12.39 -19.33
C PRO A 54 -4.87 11.64 -18.19
N GLY A 55 -3.86 10.85 -18.55
CA GLY A 55 -3.19 9.91 -17.64
C GLY A 55 -3.65 8.45 -17.78
N ALA A 56 -4.63 8.16 -18.63
CA ALA A 56 -4.84 6.81 -19.14
C ALA A 56 -3.71 6.44 -20.14
N PRO A 57 -3.07 5.26 -20.03
CA PRO A 57 -2.09 4.86 -21.03
C PRO A 57 -2.77 4.85 -22.41
N VAL A 58 -2.14 5.49 -23.40
CA VAL A 58 -2.50 5.32 -24.80
C VAL A 58 -1.98 3.95 -25.18
N VAL A 59 -2.88 2.97 -25.30
CA VAL A 59 -2.49 1.58 -25.56
C VAL A 59 -3.16 1.07 -26.82
N VAL A 60 -2.50 1.34 -27.94
CA VAL A 60 -2.62 0.51 -29.13
C VAL A 60 -1.70 -0.69 -28.92
N GLY A 61 -2.24 -1.91 -29.02
CA GLY A 61 -1.43 -3.15 -29.00
C GLY A 61 -1.15 -3.80 -27.65
N LEU A 62 -1.65 -3.29 -26.51
CA LEU A 62 -1.36 -3.85 -25.18
C LEU A 62 -1.83 -5.30 -25.02
N LYS A 63 -2.98 -5.70 -25.59
CA LYS A 63 -3.43 -7.10 -25.52
C LYS A 63 -2.44 -8.06 -26.21
N SER A 64 -1.83 -7.61 -27.31
CA SER A 64 -0.76 -8.35 -28.01
C SER A 64 0.55 -8.34 -27.22
N ALA A 65 0.92 -7.21 -26.61
CA ALA A 65 2.10 -7.10 -25.75
C ALA A 65 1.99 -7.95 -24.47
N VAL A 66 0.80 -7.98 -23.86
CA VAL A 66 0.49 -8.81 -22.69
C VAL A 66 0.50 -10.30 -23.06
N SER A 67 -0.06 -10.66 -24.22
CA SER A 67 0.05 -12.04 -24.73
C SER A 67 1.52 -12.44 -24.93
N GLY A 68 2.31 -11.61 -25.61
CA GLY A 68 3.74 -11.87 -25.83
C GLY A 68 4.55 -11.93 -24.53
N LEU A 69 4.18 -11.15 -23.50
CA LEU A 69 4.79 -11.23 -22.17
C LEU A 69 4.44 -12.55 -21.46
N LEU A 70 3.19 -12.99 -21.51
CA LEU A 70 2.76 -14.27 -20.93
C LEU A 70 3.44 -15.45 -21.63
N ASP A 71 3.55 -15.41 -22.96
CA ASP A 71 4.25 -16.41 -23.76
C ASP A 71 5.75 -16.50 -23.38
N ALA A 72 6.39 -15.36 -23.15
CA ALA A 72 7.78 -15.28 -22.71
C ALA A 72 7.98 -15.85 -21.30
N VAL A 73 7.06 -15.58 -20.37
CA VAL A 73 7.08 -16.16 -19.01
C VAL A 73 6.91 -17.68 -19.07
N ASP A 74 6.02 -18.19 -19.92
CA ASP A 74 5.83 -19.63 -20.10
C ASP A 74 7.03 -20.32 -20.75
N ALA A 75 7.68 -19.66 -21.71
CA ALA A 75 8.91 -20.16 -22.31
C ALA A 75 10.06 -20.25 -21.31
N ALA A 76 10.23 -19.22 -20.48
CA ALA A 76 11.25 -19.20 -19.42
C ALA A 76 10.97 -20.23 -18.31
N GLY A 77 9.71 -20.46 -17.95
CA GLY A 77 9.32 -21.51 -17.00
C GLY A 77 9.64 -22.92 -17.51
N ARG A 78 9.40 -23.19 -18.81
CA ARG A 78 9.79 -24.45 -19.45
C ARG A 78 11.30 -24.65 -19.50
N ALA A 79 12.06 -23.59 -19.78
CA ALA A 79 13.51 -23.64 -19.79
C ALA A 79 14.08 -23.95 -18.38
N ALA A 80 13.50 -23.36 -17.33
CA ALA A 80 13.90 -23.62 -15.94
C ALA A 80 13.52 -25.02 -15.44
N ALA A 81 12.42 -25.60 -15.95
CA ALA A 81 11.98 -26.96 -15.61
C ALA A 81 12.73 -28.06 -16.37
N THR A 82 13.54 -27.71 -17.38
CA THR A 82 14.37 -28.67 -18.11
C THR A 82 15.67 -28.86 -17.33
N PRO A 83 15.90 -30.03 -16.69
CA PRO A 83 17.12 -30.24 -15.93
C PRO A 83 18.33 -30.19 -16.87
N PRO A 84 19.46 -29.58 -16.45
CA PRO A 84 20.71 -29.70 -17.19
C PRO A 84 21.04 -31.18 -17.30
N ARG A 85 21.20 -31.67 -18.52
CA ARG A 85 21.64 -33.04 -18.77
C ARG A 85 23.14 -33.08 -18.53
N GLU A 86 23.55 -33.23 -17.26
CA GLU A 86 24.95 -33.41 -16.88
C GLU A 86 25.18 -34.68 -16.03
N PRO A 87 26.38 -35.26 -16.13
CA PRO A 87 26.65 -36.66 -15.83
C PRO A 87 26.71 -36.97 -14.34
N ALA A 88 26.41 -38.22 -14.02
CA ALA A 88 26.30 -38.78 -12.68
C ALA A 88 27.45 -38.38 -11.73
N GLY A 89 27.13 -37.50 -10.78
CA GLY A 89 27.95 -37.19 -9.60
C GLY A 89 27.07 -37.16 -8.34
N PRO A 90 27.62 -37.51 -7.16
CA PRO A 90 26.83 -37.72 -5.95
C PRO A 90 26.17 -36.44 -5.39
N PRO A 91 24.98 -36.55 -4.77
CA PRO A 91 24.12 -35.41 -4.45
C PRO A 91 24.66 -34.56 -3.29
N ALA A 92 24.74 -33.25 -3.50
CA ALA A 92 25.03 -32.24 -2.47
C ALA A 92 23.74 -31.83 -1.72
N PRO A 93 23.85 -31.37 -0.46
CA PRO A 93 22.70 -31.09 0.39
C PRO A 93 21.85 -29.89 -0.07
N THR A 94 20.55 -30.06 0.09
CA THR A 94 19.43 -29.18 -0.27
C THR A 94 19.62 -27.76 0.26
N SER A 95 19.98 -26.84 -0.63
CA SER A 95 20.14 -25.42 -0.31
C SER A 95 18.77 -24.74 -0.30
N ALA A 96 18.53 -23.94 0.75
CA ALA A 96 17.39 -23.04 0.85
C ALA A 96 17.27 -22.14 -0.39
N GLY A 97 16.03 -21.89 -0.81
CA GLY A 97 15.69 -21.23 -2.08
C GLY A 97 16.59 -20.05 -2.43
N THR A 98 17.21 -20.13 -3.60
CA THR A 98 18.03 -19.05 -4.13
C THR A 98 17.16 -17.78 -4.31
N PRO A 99 17.74 -16.57 -4.19
CA PRO A 99 17.03 -15.32 -4.42
C PRO A 99 16.28 -15.28 -5.76
N ASP A 100 16.80 -16.00 -6.76
CA ASP A 100 16.24 -16.15 -8.09
C ASP A 100 14.93 -16.95 -8.10
N ALA A 101 14.77 -17.95 -7.21
CA ALA A 101 13.54 -18.72 -7.09
C ALA A 101 12.38 -17.87 -6.53
N VAL A 102 12.66 -17.02 -5.54
CA VAL A 102 11.67 -16.09 -4.96
C VAL A 102 11.32 -14.97 -5.95
N ALA A 103 12.29 -14.48 -6.72
CA ALA A 103 12.03 -13.52 -7.79
C ALA A 103 11.16 -14.15 -8.90
N TRP A 104 11.44 -15.40 -9.28
CA TRP A 104 10.67 -16.14 -10.28
C TRP A 104 9.24 -16.43 -9.83
N GLU A 105 9.03 -16.79 -8.56
CA GLU A 105 7.69 -17.01 -7.98
C GLU A 105 6.81 -15.75 -8.03
N ARG A 106 7.41 -14.56 -7.81
CA ARG A 106 6.71 -13.27 -7.96
C ARG A 106 6.33 -12.99 -9.41
N VAL A 107 7.20 -13.32 -10.36
CA VAL A 107 6.93 -13.18 -11.80
C VAL A 107 5.79 -14.12 -12.22
N CYS A 108 5.79 -15.37 -11.76
CA CYS A 108 4.71 -16.33 -12.00
C CYS A 108 3.38 -15.88 -11.39
N SER A 109 3.40 -15.33 -10.16
CA SER A 109 2.20 -14.80 -9.50
C SER A 109 1.63 -13.58 -10.23
N ALA A 110 2.49 -12.67 -10.70
CA ALA A 110 2.08 -11.53 -11.52
C ALA A 110 1.51 -11.96 -12.88
N ALA A 111 2.10 -12.98 -13.52
CA ALA A 111 1.60 -13.55 -14.77
C ALA A 111 0.23 -14.23 -14.58
N ALA A 112 0.02 -14.96 -13.47
CA ALA A 112 -1.29 -15.55 -13.14
C ALA A 112 -2.37 -14.48 -12.92
N ALA A 113 -2.05 -13.39 -12.22
CA ALA A 113 -2.96 -12.25 -12.05
C ALA A 113 -3.32 -11.60 -13.39
N LEU A 114 -2.33 -11.45 -14.29
CA LEU A 114 -2.51 -10.89 -15.62
C LEU A 114 -3.37 -11.78 -16.54
N ARG A 115 -3.22 -13.12 -16.45
CA ARG A 115 -4.13 -14.08 -17.10
C ARG A 115 -5.56 -13.95 -16.59
N GLY A 116 -5.74 -13.87 -15.27
CA GLY A 116 -7.05 -13.63 -14.67
C GLY A 116 -7.72 -12.32 -15.13
N GLN A 117 -6.92 -11.30 -15.48
CA GLN A 117 -7.41 -10.05 -16.08
C GLN A 117 -7.76 -10.18 -17.56
N MET A 118 -7.16 -11.12 -18.30
CA MET A 118 -7.46 -11.39 -19.71
C MET A 118 -8.67 -12.32 -19.90
N ASP A 119 -8.84 -13.30 -19.02
CA ASP A 119 -9.84 -14.37 -19.16
C ASP A 119 -11.26 -13.93 -18.76
N ARG A 120 -11.41 -12.77 -18.10
CA ARG A 120 -12.70 -12.24 -17.65
C ARG A 120 -13.07 -10.95 -18.41
N PRO A 121 -14.20 -10.91 -19.13
CA PRO A 121 -14.65 -9.69 -19.79
C PRO A 121 -14.85 -8.56 -18.75
N GLY A 122 -14.16 -7.42 -18.93
CA GLY A 122 -14.28 -6.23 -18.08
C GLY A 122 -13.16 -6.01 -17.05
N GLN A 123 -12.35 -7.01 -16.71
CA GLN A 123 -11.23 -6.86 -15.73
C GLN A 123 -10.13 -5.90 -16.24
N TYR A 124 -9.88 -5.88 -17.54
CA TYR A 124 -8.96 -4.91 -18.16
C TYR A 124 -9.42 -3.45 -17.95
N HIS A 125 -10.71 -3.18 -18.16
CA HIS A 125 -11.28 -1.85 -17.98
C HIS A 125 -11.32 -1.47 -16.49
N ARG A 126 -11.54 -2.44 -15.60
CA ARG A 126 -11.40 -2.29 -14.14
C ARG A 126 -9.99 -1.84 -13.74
N GLY A 127 -8.95 -2.53 -14.19
CA GLY A 127 -7.55 -2.17 -13.88
C GLY A 127 -7.15 -0.80 -14.44
N ARG A 128 -7.67 -0.43 -15.62
CA ARG A 128 -7.45 0.90 -16.20
C ARG A 128 -8.13 2.01 -15.40
N ALA A 129 -9.39 1.80 -15.02
CA ALA A 129 -10.12 2.73 -14.15
C ALA A 129 -9.43 2.86 -12.78
N ALA A 130 -8.89 1.77 -12.24
CA ALA A 130 -8.11 1.80 -11.00
C ALA A 130 -6.89 2.70 -11.12
N GLY A 131 -6.07 2.51 -12.16
CA GLY A 131 -4.88 3.32 -12.37
C GLY A 131 -5.18 4.81 -12.59
N ILE A 132 -6.30 5.15 -13.25
CA ILE A 132 -6.74 6.55 -13.41
C ILE A 132 -7.14 7.13 -12.06
N ALA A 133 -7.95 6.40 -11.30
CA ALA A 133 -8.43 6.83 -9.98
C ALA A 133 -7.29 7.02 -8.98
N GLU A 134 -6.32 6.09 -8.91
CA GLU A 134 -5.14 6.22 -8.06
C GLU A 134 -4.27 7.44 -8.43
N ARG A 135 -4.09 7.71 -9.72
CA ARG A 135 -3.30 8.86 -10.19
C ARG A 135 -4.00 10.19 -9.95
N LEU A 136 -5.31 10.28 -10.18
CA LEU A 136 -6.09 11.48 -9.89
C LEU A 136 -6.16 11.76 -8.38
N MET A 137 -6.18 10.70 -7.55
CA MET A 137 -6.31 10.83 -6.10
C MET A 137 -4.97 10.87 -5.35
N GLY A 138 -3.88 10.44 -5.97
CA GLY A 138 -2.54 10.37 -5.37
C GLY A 138 -2.38 9.30 -4.29
N VAL A 139 -3.33 8.36 -4.17
CA VAL A 139 -3.36 7.31 -3.13
C VAL A 139 -3.91 6.01 -3.71
N LYS A 140 -3.51 4.87 -3.13
CA LYS A 140 -4.10 3.57 -3.46
C LYS A 140 -5.59 3.53 -3.13
N LEU A 141 -6.34 2.74 -3.90
CA LEU A 141 -7.77 2.57 -3.70
C LEU A 141 -8.07 1.71 -2.48
N GLY A 142 -9.12 2.09 -1.75
CA GLY A 142 -9.70 1.28 -0.69
C GLY A 142 -10.72 0.28 -1.23
N ALA A 143 -11.22 -0.59 -0.36
CA ALA A 143 -12.13 -1.68 -0.71
C ALA A 143 -13.41 -1.21 -1.42
N ALA A 144 -13.98 -0.07 -1.00
CA ALA A 144 -15.18 0.50 -1.61
C ALA A 144 -14.95 1.04 -3.03
N GLN A 145 -13.75 1.57 -3.35
CA GLN A 145 -13.44 1.92 -4.74
C GLN A 145 -13.15 0.70 -5.58
N GLU A 146 -12.53 -0.34 -5.01
CA GLU A 146 -12.39 -1.63 -5.71
C GLU A 146 -13.76 -2.24 -6.05
N GLU A 147 -14.76 -2.07 -5.19
CA GLU A 147 -16.15 -2.46 -5.46
C GLU A 147 -16.79 -1.56 -6.53
N ALA A 148 -16.63 -0.23 -6.44
CA ALA A 148 -17.09 0.70 -7.46
C ALA A 148 -16.42 0.46 -8.83
N LEU A 149 -15.18 -0.01 -8.85
CA LEU A 149 -14.46 -0.45 -10.05
C LEU A 149 -15.04 -1.74 -10.64
N GLY A 150 -15.58 -2.62 -9.79
CA GLY A 150 -16.34 -3.81 -10.21
C GLY A 150 -17.53 -3.44 -11.09
N VAL A 151 -18.24 -2.37 -10.75
CA VAL A 151 -19.38 -1.84 -11.52
C VAL A 151 -18.97 -1.48 -12.95
N TRP A 152 -17.78 -0.92 -13.17
CA TRP A 152 -17.31 -0.62 -14.53
C TRP A 152 -17.07 -1.89 -15.33
N GLY A 153 -16.46 -2.93 -14.75
CA GLY A 153 -16.30 -4.23 -15.40
C GLY A 153 -17.65 -4.85 -15.78
N GLU A 154 -18.64 -4.76 -14.89
CA GLU A 154 -19.99 -5.26 -15.13
C GLU A 154 -20.73 -4.48 -16.20
N VAL A 155 -20.64 -3.15 -16.21
CA VAL A 155 -21.26 -2.28 -17.23
C VAL A 155 -20.71 -2.64 -18.61
N TYR A 156 -19.40 -2.86 -18.74
CA TYR A 156 -18.81 -3.30 -20.02
C TYR A 156 -19.30 -4.68 -20.44
N GLY A 157 -19.35 -5.65 -19.52
CA GLY A 157 -19.87 -6.99 -19.82
C GLY A 157 -21.34 -6.96 -20.24
N LYS A 158 -22.19 -6.25 -19.47
CA LYS A 158 -23.64 -6.14 -19.68
C LYS A 158 -24.00 -5.40 -20.97
N THR A 159 -23.34 -4.27 -21.25
CA THR A 159 -23.59 -3.49 -22.48
C THR A 159 -22.99 -4.12 -23.74
N SER A 160 -21.95 -4.95 -23.61
CA SER A 160 -21.39 -5.68 -24.76
C SER A 160 -22.38 -6.70 -25.32
N GLY A 161 -23.16 -7.37 -24.45
CA GLY A 161 -24.21 -8.29 -24.89
C GLY A 161 -25.27 -7.61 -25.76
N THR A 162 -25.69 -6.41 -25.37
CA THR A 162 -26.67 -5.60 -26.11
C THR A 162 -26.14 -5.17 -27.48
N LEU A 163 -24.86 -4.78 -27.57
CA LEU A 163 -24.19 -4.48 -28.85
C LEU A 163 -24.06 -5.68 -29.78
N HIS A 164 -24.10 -6.90 -29.22
CA HIS A 164 -24.07 -8.16 -29.98
C HIS A 164 -25.45 -8.79 -30.15
N GLY A 165 -26.52 -8.03 -29.92
CA GLY A 165 -27.90 -8.44 -30.23
C GLY A 165 -28.64 -9.17 -29.11
N ALA A 166 -28.12 -9.17 -27.88
CA ALA A 166 -28.87 -9.67 -26.73
C ALA A 166 -30.05 -8.73 -26.41
N THR A 167 -31.19 -9.31 -26.03
CA THR A 167 -32.39 -8.55 -25.65
C THR A 167 -32.18 -7.80 -24.33
N VAL A 168 -32.57 -6.53 -24.31
CA VAL A 168 -32.49 -5.68 -23.12
C VAL A 168 -33.69 -5.92 -22.22
N GLU A 169 -33.45 -6.37 -20.99
CA GLU A 169 -34.49 -6.50 -19.97
C GLU A 169 -35.08 -5.12 -19.60
N ALA A 170 -36.39 -5.06 -19.41
CA ALA A 170 -37.07 -3.85 -18.97
C ALA A 170 -36.48 -3.32 -17.66
N GLY A 171 -36.19 -2.01 -17.60
CA GLY A 171 -35.62 -1.35 -16.42
C GLY A 171 -34.14 -1.64 -16.13
N ARG A 172 -33.46 -2.49 -16.91
CA ARG A 172 -32.01 -2.72 -16.80
C ARG A 172 -31.19 -1.46 -17.07
N ALA A 173 -31.54 -0.72 -18.12
CA ALA A 173 -30.87 0.53 -18.47
C ALA A 173 -30.99 1.60 -17.36
N ALA A 174 -32.13 1.67 -16.66
CA ALA A 174 -32.32 2.60 -15.54
C ALA A 174 -31.48 2.19 -14.31
N ARG A 175 -31.37 0.88 -14.02
CA ARG A 175 -30.48 0.35 -12.97
C ARG A 175 -29.02 0.63 -13.29
N LEU A 176 -28.58 0.31 -14.51
CA LEU A 176 -27.22 0.60 -15.00
C LEU A 176 -26.91 2.10 -14.96
N TYR A 177 -27.87 2.96 -15.31
CA TYR A 177 -27.71 4.41 -15.21
C TYR A 177 -27.45 4.86 -13.76
N ALA A 178 -28.22 4.35 -12.80
CA ALA A 178 -28.02 4.65 -11.39
C ALA A 178 -26.67 4.12 -10.86
N GLU A 179 -26.29 2.90 -11.25
CA GLU A 179 -25.01 2.26 -10.89
C GLU A 179 -23.81 3.04 -11.44
N VAL A 180 -23.82 3.42 -12.73
CA VAL A 180 -22.76 4.22 -13.37
C VAL A 180 -22.66 5.61 -12.73
N LEU A 181 -23.79 6.25 -12.45
CA LEU A 181 -23.80 7.57 -11.82
C LEU A 181 -23.25 7.54 -10.39
N ALA A 182 -23.57 6.47 -9.64
CA ALA A 182 -23.00 6.24 -8.32
C ALA A 182 -21.48 6.01 -8.41
N ALA A 183 -21.03 5.09 -9.28
CA ALA A 183 -19.62 4.78 -9.46
C ALA A 183 -18.79 5.99 -9.95
N ALA A 184 -19.34 6.80 -10.87
CA ALA A 184 -18.69 8.03 -11.34
C ALA A 184 -18.59 9.09 -10.23
N ARG A 185 -19.62 9.24 -9.38
CA ARG A 185 -19.54 10.12 -8.21
C ARG A 185 -18.47 9.66 -7.23
N GLU A 186 -18.39 8.36 -7.00
CA GLU A 186 -17.44 7.73 -6.10
C GLU A 186 -15.98 7.87 -6.56
N LEU A 187 -15.72 7.76 -7.87
CA LEU A 187 -14.35 7.85 -8.40
C LEU A 187 -13.88 9.27 -8.72
N LEU A 188 -14.81 10.18 -9.07
CA LEU A 188 -14.44 11.44 -9.74
C LEU A 188 -14.78 12.71 -8.95
N VAL A 189 -15.60 12.65 -7.90
CA VAL A 189 -15.89 13.84 -7.09
C VAL A 189 -14.77 14.04 -6.07
N PRO A 190 -13.90 15.04 -6.22
CA PRO A 190 -12.76 15.22 -5.33
C PRO A 190 -13.21 15.67 -3.92
N LEU A 191 -12.38 15.37 -2.93
CA LEU A 191 -12.54 15.71 -1.51
C LEU A 191 -13.06 17.15 -1.24
N PRO A 192 -12.60 18.22 -1.93
CA PRO A 192 -13.12 19.57 -1.72
C PRO A 192 -14.63 19.71 -1.97
N GLY A 193 -15.18 18.93 -2.91
CA GLY A 193 -16.63 18.90 -3.18
C GLY A 193 -17.43 18.17 -2.10
N ARG A 194 -16.79 17.23 -1.38
CA ARG A 194 -17.40 16.47 -0.26
C ARG A 194 -17.12 17.10 1.11
N ALA A 195 -16.07 17.90 1.24
CA ALA A 195 -15.59 18.45 2.51
C ALA A 195 -16.68 19.22 3.26
N ALA A 196 -17.47 20.04 2.57
CA ALA A 196 -18.59 20.74 3.18
C ALA A 196 -19.66 19.79 3.75
N ARG A 197 -19.92 18.66 3.10
CA ARG A 197 -20.84 17.64 3.63
C ARG A 197 -20.20 16.87 4.78
N VAL A 198 -18.91 16.55 4.70
CA VAL A 198 -18.18 15.91 5.81
C VAL A 198 -18.23 16.76 7.06
N LEU A 199 -17.95 18.06 6.95
CA LEU A 199 -18.03 19.00 8.07
C LEU A 199 -19.46 19.09 8.66
N LYS A 200 -20.49 19.04 7.80
CA LYS A 200 -21.88 18.98 8.26
C LYS A 200 -22.18 17.70 9.05
N LEU A 201 -21.68 16.55 8.60
CA LEU A 201 -21.87 15.28 9.32
C LEU A 201 -21.10 15.27 10.64
N THR A 202 -19.85 15.73 10.66
CA THR A 202 -19.01 15.71 11.86
C THR A 202 -19.52 16.65 12.95
N ALA A 203 -20.21 17.73 12.57
CA ALA A 203 -20.85 18.67 13.50
C ALA A 203 -22.14 18.11 14.16
N LEU A 204 -22.64 16.94 13.75
CA LEU A 204 -23.82 16.34 14.37
C LEU A 204 -23.45 15.72 15.73
N HIS A 205 -23.99 16.29 16.81
CA HIS A 205 -23.90 15.72 18.15
C HIS A 205 -24.82 14.52 18.38
N ARG A 206 -25.91 14.42 17.59
CA ARG A 206 -26.88 13.32 17.62
C ARG A 206 -27.11 12.81 16.20
N PRO A 207 -26.15 12.06 15.63
CA PRO A 207 -26.35 11.41 14.34
C PRO A 207 -27.52 10.41 14.38
N GLY A 208 -28.12 10.16 13.22
CA GLY A 208 -29.10 9.10 13.02
C GLY A 208 -28.59 8.02 12.04
N PRO A 209 -29.33 6.92 11.89
CA PRO A 209 -28.93 5.79 11.05
C PRO A 209 -28.76 6.19 9.58
N GLU A 210 -29.55 7.14 9.08
CA GLU A 210 -29.45 7.62 7.70
C GLU A 210 -28.11 8.30 7.41
N GLN A 211 -27.55 9.04 8.39
CA GLN A 211 -26.25 9.69 8.21
C GLN A 211 -25.11 8.67 8.23
N VAL A 212 -25.24 7.60 9.02
CA VAL A 212 -24.26 6.50 8.99
C VAL A 212 -24.31 5.76 7.65
N ARG A 213 -25.50 5.46 7.13
CA ARG A 213 -25.65 4.86 5.80
C ARG A 213 -25.15 5.78 4.68
N GLU A 214 -25.28 7.09 4.83
CA GLU A 214 -24.64 8.04 3.92
C GLU A 214 -23.12 7.91 3.97
N LEU A 215 -22.52 7.92 5.16
CA LEU A 215 -21.07 7.80 5.35
C LEU A 215 -20.54 6.44 4.85
N ALA A 216 -21.24 5.34 5.13
CA ALA A 216 -20.89 3.99 4.67
C ALA A 216 -20.89 3.85 3.15
N ARG A 217 -21.71 4.66 2.46
CA ARG A 217 -21.71 4.71 0.99
C ARG A 217 -20.58 5.55 0.41
N TRP A 218 -19.81 6.26 1.24
CA TRP A 218 -18.66 7.00 0.73
C TRP A 218 -17.54 6.05 0.39
N ALA A 219 -17.26 5.94 -0.89
CA ALA A 219 -16.17 5.14 -1.36
C ALA A 219 -14.83 5.87 -1.32
N ASP A 220 -14.74 7.18 -0.99
CA ASP A 220 -13.44 7.89 -0.86
C ASP A 220 -12.85 7.74 0.56
N PRO A 221 -11.77 6.95 0.78
CA PRO A 221 -11.10 6.75 2.06
C PRO A 221 -10.57 8.04 2.63
N ARG A 222 -10.29 9.04 1.80
CA ARG A 222 -9.82 10.34 2.27
C ARG A 222 -10.98 11.15 2.85
N ALA A 223 -12.21 10.99 2.34
CA ALA A 223 -13.40 11.58 2.96
C ALA A 223 -13.72 10.89 4.29
N THR A 224 -13.62 9.56 4.37
CA THR A 224 -13.75 8.79 5.61
C THR A 224 -12.67 9.16 6.64
N ALA A 225 -11.40 9.24 6.20
CA ALA A 225 -10.30 9.69 7.06
C ALA A 225 -10.46 11.15 7.48
N PHE A 226 -10.97 12.02 6.60
CA PHE A 226 -11.27 13.42 6.94
C PHE A 226 -12.42 13.51 7.94
N PHE A 227 -13.46 12.70 7.79
CA PHE A 227 -14.55 12.58 8.76
C PHE A 227 -14.00 12.24 10.15
N PHE A 228 -13.24 11.16 10.28
CA PHE A 228 -12.68 10.75 11.58
C PHE A 228 -11.66 11.76 12.15
N ARG A 229 -10.80 12.36 11.31
CA ARG A 229 -9.87 13.42 11.75
C ARG A 229 -10.58 14.70 12.18
N SER A 230 -11.80 14.94 11.71
CA SER A 230 -12.62 16.08 12.11
C SER A 230 -13.30 15.88 13.47
N ARG A 231 -12.99 14.78 14.19
CA ARG A 231 -13.41 14.52 15.57
C ARG A 231 -14.94 14.54 15.73
N PRO A 232 -15.65 13.61 15.07
CA PRO A 232 -17.10 13.49 15.24
C PRO A 232 -17.43 13.15 16.70
N ALA A 233 -18.63 13.51 17.14
CA ALA A 233 -19.07 13.30 18.53
C ALA A 233 -19.07 11.81 18.93
N PRO A 234 -18.86 11.47 20.23
CA PRO A 234 -18.89 10.08 20.72
C PRO A 234 -20.15 9.28 20.35
N ALA A 235 -21.31 9.95 20.20
CA ALA A 235 -22.57 9.36 19.79
C ALA A 235 -22.54 8.65 18.42
N TRP A 236 -21.50 8.89 17.61
CA TRP A 236 -21.28 8.17 16.36
C TRP A 236 -20.84 6.72 16.57
N LEU A 237 -20.13 6.38 17.64
CA LEU A 237 -19.59 5.03 17.85
C LEU A 237 -20.66 3.92 17.80
N PRO A 238 -21.74 3.94 18.62
CA PRO A 238 -22.72 2.87 18.60
C PRO A 238 -23.41 2.71 17.25
N LEU A 239 -23.69 3.81 16.55
CA LEU A 239 -24.32 3.74 15.22
C LEU A 239 -23.37 3.22 14.14
N LEU A 240 -22.08 3.56 14.23
CA LEU A 240 -21.06 3.02 13.33
C LEU A 240 -20.87 1.52 13.57
N GLN A 241 -20.88 1.06 14.83
CA GLN A 241 -20.83 -0.36 15.15
C GLN A 241 -22.04 -1.12 14.57
N GLU A 242 -23.24 -0.55 14.71
CA GLU A 242 -24.47 -1.20 14.26
C GLU A 242 -24.62 -1.22 12.73
N HIS A 243 -24.32 -0.10 12.06
CA HIS A 243 -24.69 0.09 10.65
C HIS A 243 -23.51 0.13 9.68
N ALA A 244 -22.29 0.35 10.17
CA ALA A 244 -21.10 0.47 9.32
C ALA A 244 -19.81 0.00 10.01
N PRO A 245 -19.78 -1.22 10.60
CA PRO A 245 -18.65 -1.66 11.43
C PRO A 245 -17.33 -1.72 10.64
N HIS A 246 -17.40 -1.96 9.34
CA HIS A 246 -16.25 -1.95 8.43
C HIS A 246 -15.50 -0.60 8.41
N LEU A 247 -16.15 0.53 8.70
CA LEU A 247 -15.50 1.84 8.77
C LEU A 247 -14.64 2.01 10.04
N LEU A 248 -14.91 1.23 11.07
CA LEU A 248 -14.16 1.25 12.34
C LEU A 248 -12.93 0.34 12.30
N LEU A 249 -12.83 -0.55 11.31
CA LEU A 249 -11.71 -1.46 11.14
C LEU A 249 -10.68 -0.89 10.15
N PRO A 250 -9.44 -1.40 10.14
CA PRO A 250 -8.44 -0.98 9.16
C PRO A 250 -8.75 -1.50 7.75
N ASP A 251 -8.21 -0.81 6.75
CA ASP A 251 -8.34 -1.19 5.35
C ASP A 251 -7.54 -2.48 5.07
N GLY A 252 -8.25 -3.62 5.03
CA GLY A 252 -7.68 -4.96 4.96
C GLY A 252 -6.71 -5.25 3.79
N PRO A 253 -6.95 -4.81 2.54
CA PRO A 253 -6.04 -5.07 1.43
C PRO A 253 -5.01 -3.94 1.16
N ALA A 254 -5.13 -2.77 1.79
CA ALA A 254 -4.38 -1.56 1.41
C ALA A 254 -3.36 -1.12 2.49
N GLY A 255 -2.53 -2.07 2.96
CA GLY A 255 -1.37 -1.74 3.79
C GLY A 255 -1.68 -1.43 5.25
N GLY A 256 -2.86 -1.81 5.76
CA GLY A 256 -3.18 -1.72 7.18
C GLY A 256 -3.38 -0.30 7.69
N VAL A 257 -3.78 0.64 6.83
CA VAL A 257 -4.15 1.99 7.26
C VAL A 257 -5.46 1.91 8.06
N TRP A 258 -5.51 2.60 9.20
CA TRP A 258 -6.70 2.63 10.06
C TRP A 258 -7.26 4.07 10.16
N PRO A 259 -8.19 4.47 9.27
CA PRO A 259 -8.74 5.83 9.24
C PRO A 259 -9.43 6.23 10.55
N ALA A 260 -10.12 5.28 11.20
CA ALA A 260 -10.83 5.51 12.46
C ALA A 260 -9.90 5.70 13.67
N ALA A 261 -8.59 5.44 13.55
CA ALA A 261 -7.63 5.66 14.64
C ALA A 261 -7.72 7.09 15.22
N ALA A 262 -7.85 8.11 14.36
CA ALA A 262 -7.98 9.50 14.80
C ALA A 262 -9.27 9.76 15.60
N PHE A 263 -10.34 9.02 15.31
CA PHE A 263 -11.58 9.08 16.07
C PHE A 263 -11.42 8.40 17.44
N PHE A 264 -10.77 7.24 17.52
CA PHE A 264 -10.46 6.62 18.81
C PHE A 264 -9.48 7.45 19.64
N GLU A 265 -8.53 8.17 19.01
CA GLU A 265 -7.64 9.11 19.71
C GLU A 265 -8.44 10.27 20.33
N HIS A 266 -9.48 10.74 19.64
CA HIS A 266 -10.39 11.74 20.18
C HIS A 266 -11.29 11.17 21.27
N LEU A 267 -11.87 10.00 21.03
CA LEU A 267 -12.79 9.31 21.93
C LEU A 267 -12.11 8.98 23.25
N ALA A 268 -10.86 8.53 23.24
CA ALA A 268 -10.06 8.33 24.44
C ALA A 268 -9.99 9.58 25.35
N GLY A 269 -10.07 10.78 24.78
CA GLY A 269 -10.09 12.03 25.56
C GLY A 269 -11.47 12.48 26.03
N THR A 270 -12.55 12.06 25.37
CA THR A 270 -13.93 12.52 25.66
C THR A 270 -14.79 11.47 26.35
N ASP A 271 -14.57 10.20 26.04
CA ASP A 271 -15.24 9.02 26.57
C ASP A 271 -14.25 7.83 26.57
N PRO A 272 -13.29 7.82 27.52
CA PRO A 272 -12.25 6.79 27.59
C PRO A 272 -12.82 5.39 27.81
N GLN A 273 -13.98 5.27 28.48
CA GLN A 273 -14.63 3.99 28.73
C GLN A 273 -15.15 3.36 27.44
N ALA A 274 -15.85 4.13 26.59
CA ALA A 274 -16.32 3.63 25.31
C ALA A 274 -15.17 3.30 24.36
N ALA A 275 -14.10 4.13 24.34
CA ALA A 275 -12.89 3.84 23.57
C ALA A 275 -12.22 2.55 24.05
N GLY A 276 -12.02 2.42 25.36
CA GLY A 276 -11.38 1.25 25.98
C GLY A 276 -12.16 -0.04 25.75
N ALA A 277 -13.48 -0.01 25.90
CA ALA A 277 -14.34 -1.17 25.64
C ALA A 277 -14.22 -1.64 24.17
N TRP A 278 -14.27 -0.71 23.21
CA TRP A 278 -14.12 -1.06 21.80
C TRP A 278 -12.72 -1.58 21.48
N ILE A 279 -11.67 -0.91 21.98
CA ILE A 279 -10.28 -1.32 21.73
C ILE A 279 -10.01 -2.71 22.33
N ALA A 280 -10.51 -2.99 23.54
CA ALA A 280 -10.36 -4.31 24.16
C ALA A 280 -10.97 -5.44 23.33
N GLU A 281 -12.09 -5.17 22.63
CA GLU A 281 -12.75 -6.15 21.76
C GLU A 281 -12.06 -6.33 20.41
N TYR A 282 -11.58 -5.25 19.78
CA TYR A 282 -11.14 -5.27 18.36
C TYR A 282 -9.64 -5.07 18.12
N ALA A 283 -8.84 -4.77 19.13
CA ALA A 283 -7.42 -4.41 18.93
C ALA A 283 -6.59 -5.52 18.27
N GLU A 284 -6.86 -6.80 18.56
CA GLU A 284 -6.16 -7.91 17.87
C GLU A 284 -6.48 -7.91 16.38
N THR A 285 -7.76 -7.73 16.01
CA THR A 285 -8.20 -7.64 14.62
C THR A 285 -7.58 -6.44 13.92
N VAL A 286 -7.55 -5.28 14.61
CA VAL A 286 -6.95 -4.04 14.09
C VAL A 286 -5.45 -4.25 13.85
N ALA A 287 -4.73 -4.76 14.84
CA ALA A 287 -3.28 -4.96 14.73
C ALA A 287 -2.90 -6.04 13.70
N ALA A 288 -3.75 -7.05 13.51
CA ALA A 288 -3.57 -8.08 12.49
C ALA A 288 -3.67 -7.54 11.07
N ALA A 289 -4.30 -6.38 10.85
CA ALA A 289 -4.45 -5.78 9.52
C ALA A 289 -3.13 -5.20 8.98
N GLY A 290 -2.13 -4.99 9.83
CA GLY A 290 -0.79 -4.57 9.42
C GLY A 290 -0.12 -3.60 10.40
N ARG A 291 1.15 -3.29 10.09
CA ARG A 291 2.00 -2.44 10.95
C ARG A 291 1.43 -1.03 11.20
N PRO A 292 0.86 -0.31 10.22
CA PRO A 292 0.34 1.03 10.48
C PRO A 292 -0.84 1.05 11.47
N ALA A 293 -1.71 0.02 11.42
CA ALA A 293 -2.79 -0.16 12.38
C ALA A 293 -2.24 -0.50 13.77
N LEU A 294 -1.24 -1.38 13.85
CA LEU A 294 -0.53 -1.68 15.09
C LEU A 294 0.09 -0.41 15.71
N ASP A 295 0.81 0.39 14.94
CA ASP A 295 1.40 1.65 15.42
C ASP A 295 0.35 2.62 15.97
N ALA A 296 -0.85 2.62 15.39
CA ALA A 296 -1.97 3.41 15.88
C ALA A 296 -2.53 2.86 17.21
N VAL A 297 -2.67 1.54 17.36
CA VAL A 297 -3.07 0.90 18.63
C VAL A 297 -2.05 1.21 19.73
N LEU A 298 -0.75 1.06 19.45
CA LEU A 298 0.32 1.36 20.43
C LEU A 298 0.34 2.85 20.80
N ARG A 299 0.03 3.74 19.86
CA ARG A 299 -0.07 5.18 20.15
C ARG A 299 -1.25 5.50 21.06
N LEU A 300 -2.40 4.85 20.87
CA LEU A 300 -3.55 4.95 21.77
C LEU A 300 -3.18 4.45 23.17
N ALA A 301 -2.57 3.27 23.23
CA ALA A 301 -2.10 2.66 24.47
C ALA A 301 -1.09 3.54 25.23
N GLY A 302 -0.19 4.22 24.50
CA GLY A 302 0.79 5.13 25.10
C GLY A 302 0.18 6.41 25.68
N ARG A 303 -1.04 6.80 25.27
CA ARG A 303 -1.76 7.94 25.86
C ARG A 303 -2.49 7.58 27.14
N ASP A 304 -3.10 6.41 27.15
CA ASP A 304 -3.78 5.87 28.32
C ASP A 304 -3.59 4.35 28.34
N ALA A 305 -2.77 3.90 29.29
CA ALA A 305 -2.44 2.50 29.46
C ALA A 305 -3.66 1.65 29.85
N ALA A 306 -4.75 2.26 30.33
CA ALA A 306 -5.99 1.54 30.62
C ALA A 306 -6.76 1.12 29.35
N LEU A 307 -6.47 1.73 28.20
CA LEU A 307 -7.16 1.41 26.94
C LEU A 307 -6.72 0.08 26.33
N VAL A 308 -5.52 -0.41 26.67
CA VAL A 308 -4.93 -1.60 26.08
C VAL A 308 -4.24 -2.41 27.17
N THR A 309 -4.68 -3.67 27.36
CA THR A 309 -4.09 -4.55 28.36
C THR A 309 -2.69 -5.02 27.95
N PRO A 310 -1.80 -5.31 28.92
CA PRO A 310 -0.49 -5.89 28.61
C PRO A 310 -0.58 -7.21 27.84
N ALA A 311 -1.58 -8.05 28.13
CA ALA A 311 -1.84 -9.30 27.42
C ALA A 311 -2.05 -9.09 25.90
N LEU A 312 -2.82 -8.06 25.54
CA LEU A 312 -3.11 -7.70 24.16
C LEU A 312 -1.86 -7.23 23.42
N VAL A 313 -1.05 -6.36 24.04
CA VAL A 313 0.22 -5.92 23.43
C VAL A 313 1.17 -7.10 23.25
N ARG A 314 1.24 -8.02 24.22
CA ARG A 314 2.03 -9.25 24.12
C ARG A 314 1.62 -10.10 22.93
N ALA A 315 0.33 -10.41 22.80
CA ALA A 315 -0.20 -11.27 21.74
C ALA A 315 0.15 -10.71 20.35
N VAL A 316 -0.01 -9.39 20.20
CA VAL A 316 0.24 -8.70 18.94
C VAL A 316 1.73 -8.64 18.57
N LEU A 317 2.60 -8.33 19.54
CA LEU A 317 4.05 -8.30 19.30
C LEU A 317 4.62 -9.70 19.05
N ALA A 318 4.14 -10.71 19.76
CA ALA A 318 4.55 -12.10 19.57
C ALA A 318 4.22 -12.57 18.13
N ARG A 319 3.06 -12.19 17.59
CA ARG A 319 2.69 -12.49 16.21
C ARG A 319 3.63 -11.81 15.19
N GLN A 320 3.93 -10.53 15.37
CA GLN A 320 4.89 -9.82 14.51
C GLN A 320 6.29 -10.45 14.56
N ALA A 321 6.71 -10.92 15.74
CA ALA A 321 7.98 -11.61 15.90
C ALA A 321 7.98 -12.98 15.18
N ALA A 322 6.87 -13.72 15.25
CA ALA A 322 6.72 -15.01 14.57
C ALA A 322 6.74 -14.88 13.02
N ASP A 323 6.18 -13.80 12.49
CA ASP A 323 6.15 -13.54 11.04
C ASP A 323 7.51 -13.06 10.48
N ARG A 324 8.50 -12.80 11.33
CA ARG A 324 9.83 -12.32 10.91
C ARG A 324 10.70 -13.49 10.41
N PRO A 325 11.25 -13.43 9.17
CA PRO A 325 12.24 -14.39 8.71
C PRO A 325 13.53 -14.27 9.52
N ALA A 326 14.05 -15.41 10.02
CA ALA A 326 15.26 -15.45 10.80
C ALA A 326 16.46 -14.81 10.06
N GLY A 327 17.24 -13.98 10.76
CA GLY A 327 18.47 -13.39 10.26
C GLY A 327 18.31 -12.13 9.39
N LYS A 328 17.09 -11.67 9.11
CA LYS A 328 16.90 -10.38 8.42
C LYS A 328 17.12 -9.19 9.37
N PRO A 329 17.77 -8.11 8.91
CA PRO A 329 17.89 -6.89 9.70
C PRO A 329 16.50 -6.27 9.90
N VAL A 330 16.31 -5.68 11.08
CA VAL A 330 15.10 -4.93 11.41
C VAL A 330 14.96 -3.76 10.44
N THR A 331 13.82 -3.66 9.77
CA THR A 331 13.53 -2.54 8.87
C THR A 331 13.32 -1.25 9.68
N PRO A 332 13.56 -0.06 9.11
CA PRO A 332 13.30 1.21 9.83
C PRO A 332 11.87 1.30 10.37
N GLU A 333 10.89 0.79 9.62
CA GLU A 333 9.48 0.73 10.03
C GLU A 333 9.27 -0.17 11.25
N GLU A 334 9.85 -1.38 11.27
CA GLU A 334 9.81 -2.24 12.46
C GLU A 334 10.47 -1.58 13.68
N GLY A 335 11.56 -0.85 13.47
CA GLY A 335 12.22 -0.08 14.53
C GLY A 335 11.30 0.97 15.14
N TRP A 336 10.47 1.63 14.33
CA TRP A 336 9.47 2.57 14.82
C TRP A 336 8.37 1.88 15.65
N THR A 337 7.84 0.74 15.19
CA THR A 337 6.85 -0.04 15.94
C THR A 337 7.40 -0.50 17.30
N LEU A 338 8.62 -1.04 17.33
CA LEU A 338 9.27 -1.46 18.58
C LEU A 338 9.48 -0.28 19.54
N ARG A 339 9.84 0.90 19.02
CA ARG A 339 9.94 2.13 19.82
C ARG A 339 8.59 2.52 20.44
N ARG A 340 7.50 2.44 19.68
CA ARG A 340 6.14 2.72 20.20
C ARG A 340 5.74 1.73 21.28
N ALA A 341 6.07 0.45 21.11
CA ALA A 341 5.82 -0.56 22.13
C ALA A 341 6.64 -0.30 23.41
N ALA A 342 7.89 0.14 23.29
CA ALA A 342 8.68 0.56 24.45
C ALA A 342 8.11 1.80 25.14
N GLU A 343 7.65 2.80 24.37
CA GLU A 343 6.97 4.00 24.90
C GLU A 343 5.71 3.61 25.69
N TRP A 344 4.89 2.68 25.17
CA TRP A 344 3.76 2.11 25.90
C TRP A 344 4.20 1.41 27.19
N ALA A 345 5.19 0.51 27.12
CA ALA A 345 5.64 -0.25 28.29
C ALA A 345 6.09 0.66 29.44
N LEU A 346 6.70 1.80 29.10
CA LEU A 346 7.09 2.85 30.04
C LEU A 346 5.93 3.66 30.60
N ALA A 347 4.82 3.79 29.86
CA ALA A 347 3.61 4.49 30.28
C ALA A 347 2.73 3.68 31.23
N VAL A 348 2.87 2.34 31.26
CA VAL A 348 2.10 1.47 32.16
C VAL A 348 2.44 1.78 33.64
N PRO A 349 1.45 2.18 34.47
CA PRO A 349 1.65 2.43 35.89
C PRO A 349 2.10 1.18 36.63
N LEU A 350 2.95 1.33 37.66
CA LEU A 350 3.44 0.22 38.50
C LEU A 350 2.36 -0.78 38.94
N PRO A 351 1.17 -0.37 39.45
CA PRO A 351 0.16 -1.33 39.90
C PRO A 351 -0.48 -2.13 38.75
N ALA A 352 -0.34 -1.67 37.50
CA ALA A 352 -0.86 -2.35 36.31
C ALA A 352 0.19 -3.23 35.61
N ARG A 353 1.42 -3.31 36.15
CA ARG A 353 2.48 -4.16 35.60
C ARG A 353 2.31 -5.58 36.11
N ASP A 354 1.62 -6.38 35.31
CA ASP A 354 1.40 -7.79 35.55
C ASP A 354 2.47 -8.68 34.89
N ARG A 355 2.25 -10.00 34.92
CA ARG A 355 3.13 -10.97 34.26
C ARG A 355 3.21 -10.75 32.74
N ASP A 356 2.11 -10.34 32.10
CA ASP A 356 2.07 -10.11 30.67
C ASP A 356 2.89 -8.88 30.27
N TRP A 357 2.91 -7.84 31.12
CA TRP A 357 3.79 -6.70 30.95
C TRP A 357 5.27 -7.11 31.01
N ILE A 358 5.66 -7.92 32.01
CA ILE A 358 7.05 -8.40 32.16
C ILE A 358 7.49 -9.15 30.89
N LEU A 359 6.68 -10.12 30.46
CA LEU A 359 6.97 -10.91 29.25
C LEU A 359 7.05 -10.02 28.00
N THR A 360 6.24 -8.98 27.93
CA THR A 360 6.29 -8.03 26.81
C THR A 360 7.58 -7.23 26.81
N VAL A 361 8.03 -6.76 27.98
CA VAL A 361 9.30 -6.03 28.13
C VAL A 361 10.48 -6.93 27.77
N GLU A 362 10.48 -8.19 28.23
CA GLU A 362 11.51 -9.18 27.86
C GLU A 362 11.56 -9.40 26.34
N LEU A 363 10.40 -9.54 25.68
CA LEU A 363 10.31 -9.64 24.23
C LEU A 363 10.90 -8.41 23.52
N LEU A 364 10.60 -7.20 24.00
CA LEU A 364 11.12 -5.97 23.43
C LEU A 364 12.64 -5.84 23.61
N LEU A 365 13.17 -6.23 24.78
CA LEU A 365 14.60 -6.24 25.05
C LEU A 365 15.31 -7.26 24.16
N ALA A 366 14.79 -8.48 24.04
CA ALA A 366 15.32 -9.51 23.15
C ALA A 366 15.35 -9.04 21.70
N ALA A 367 14.24 -8.47 21.20
CA ALA A 367 14.16 -7.93 19.85
C ALA A 367 15.18 -6.80 19.59
N THR A 368 15.45 -5.97 20.61
CA THR A 368 16.44 -4.88 20.52
C THR A 368 17.86 -5.44 20.44
N VAL A 369 18.20 -6.43 21.27
CA VAL A 369 19.49 -7.12 21.24
C VAL A 369 19.71 -7.81 19.89
N ASP A 370 18.70 -8.50 19.38
CA ASP A 370 18.75 -9.14 18.07
C ASP A 370 18.94 -8.14 16.93
N ALA A 371 18.28 -6.98 17.00
CA ALA A 371 18.45 -5.89 16.05
C ALA A 371 19.89 -5.36 16.04
N GLU A 372 20.48 -5.14 17.21
CA GLU A 372 21.89 -4.71 17.33
C GLU A 372 22.86 -5.78 16.84
N HIS A 373 22.63 -7.06 17.15
CA HIS A 373 23.43 -8.16 16.61
C HIS A 373 23.32 -8.27 15.10
N ALA A 374 22.12 -8.12 14.53
CA ALA A 374 21.91 -8.08 13.08
C ALA A 374 22.63 -6.88 12.44
N ALA A 375 22.51 -5.69 13.02
CA ALA A 375 23.20 -4.48 12.56
C ALA A 375 24.73 -4.62 12.65
N ALA A 376 25.25 -5.22 13.73
CA ALA A 376 26.68 -5.52 13.88
C ALA A 376 27.17 -6.52 12.83
N ARG A 377 26.42 -7.59 12.56
CA ARG A 377 26.72 -8.56 11.49
C ARG A 377 26.72 -7.88 10.12
N TYR A 378 25.72 -7.07 9.82
CA TYR A 378 25.65 -6.30 8.58
C TYR A 378 26.84 -5.34 8.44
N ARG A 379 27.19 -4.58 9.49
CA ARG A 379 28.37 -3.69 9.49
C ARG A 379 29.68 -4.45 9.24
N ARG A 380 29.81 -5.70 9.71
CA ARG A 380 30.99 -6.55 9.46
C ARG A 380 31.00 -7.14 8.04
N ALA A 381 29.84 -7.48 7.48
CA ALA A 381 29.73 -8.09 6.15
C ALA A 381 29.73 -7.07 5.00
N ALA A 382 29.18 -5.87 5.22
CA ALA A 382 29.01 -4.84 4.20
C ALA A 382 30.31 -4.44 3.48
N PRO A 383 31.49 -4.32 4.13
CA PRO A 383 32.73 -4.02 3.43
C PRO A 383 33.13 -5.10 2.42
N ALA A 384 32.94 -6.38 2.75
CA ALA A 384 33.26 -7.49 1.88
C ALA A 384 32.28 -7.59 0.70
N GLU A 385 31.00 -7.34 0.92
CA GLU A 385 29.99 -7.30 -0.15
C GLU A 385 30.20 -6.11 -1.10
N HIS A 386 30.49 -4.92 -0.56
CA HIS A 386 30.84 -3.75 -1.38
C HIS A 386 32.10 -3.98 -2.19
N ALA A 387 33.12 -4.64 -1.62
CA ALA A 387 34.34 -5.02 -2.33
C ALA A 387 34.06 -6.01 -3.47
N ARG A 388 33.23 -7.04 -3.23
CA ARG A 388 32.82 -7.99 -4.29
C ARG A 388 32.01 -7.31 -5.40
N ALA A 389 31.06 -6.44 -5.05
CA ALA A 389 30.28 -5.69 -6.02
C ALA A 389 31.12 -4.68 -6.80
N ALA A 390 32.14 -4.08 -6.19
CA ALA A 390 33.11 -3.23 -6.88
C ALA A 390 34.00 -4.05 -7.83
N ALA A 391 34.51 -5.20 -7.38
CA ALA A 391 35.32 -6.10 -8.21
C ALA A 391 34.52 -6.63 -9.42
N HIS A 392 33.25 -7.00 -9.22
CA HIS A 392 32.40 -7.45 -10.32
C HIS A 392 32.12 -6.34 -11.34
N ARG A 393 31.82 -5.11 -10.89
CA ARG A 393 31.67 -3.93 -11.76
C ARG A 393 32.96 -3.61 -12.52
N PHE A 394 34.11 -3.76 -11.88
CA PHE A 394 35.40 -3.58 -12.52
C PHE A 394 35.64 -4.64 -13.60
N ALA A 395 35.38 -5.92 -13.30
CA ALA A 395 35.53 -7.01 -14.24
C ALA A 395 34.60 -6.86 -15.47
N THR A 396 33.35 -6.44 -15.27
CA THR A 396 32.42 -6.16 -16.37
C THR A 396 32.88 -4.96 -17.22
N ALA A 397 33.42 -3.90 -16.60
CA ALA A 397 33.96 -2.76 -17.31
C ALA A 397 35.22 -3.12 -18.14
N VAL A 398 36.09 -3.99 -17.62
CA VAL A 398 37.26 -4.51 -18.35
C VAL A 398 36.84 -5.36 -19.55
N ALA A 399 35.92 -6.32 -19.35
CA ALA A 399 35.40 -7.16 -20.43
C ALA A 399 34.73 -6.34 -21.54
N ALA A 400 33.95 -5.31 -21.19
CA ALA A 400 33.36 -4.39 -22.16
C ALA A 400 34.41 -3.61 -22.95
N ARG A 401 35.53 -3.23 -22.31
CA ARG A 401 36.63 -2.51 -22.96
C ARG A 401 37.47 -3.41 -23.86
N GLU A 402 37.69 -4.67 -23.51
CA GLU A 402 38.36 -5.65 -24.37
C GLU A 402 37.54 -5.99 -25.61
N LEU A 403 36.22 -6.12 -25.47
CA LEU A 403 35.30 -6.26 -26.61
C LEU A 403 35.35 -5.04 -27.53
N ALA A 404 35.43 -3.82 -26.98
CA ALA A 404 35.58 -2.59 -27.77
C ALA A 404 36.98 -2.46 -28.42
N GLY A 405 38.05 -2.88 -27.74
CA GLY A 405 39.42 -2.83 -28.24
C GLY A 405 39.71 -3.87 -29.32
N GLY A 406 39.12 -5.07 -29.22
CA GLY A 406 39.24 -6.14 -30.22
C GLY A 406 38.61 -5.81 -31.57
N VAL A 407 37.71 -4.82 -31.64
CA VAL A 407 37.14 -4.29 -32.88
C VAL A 407 38.09 -3.29 -33.55
N ALA A 408 38.86 -2.51 -32.78
CA ALA A 408 39.82 -1.55 -33.33
C ALA A 408 41.09 -2.22 -33.88
N GLN A 409 41.54 -3.32 -33.28
CA GLN A 409 42.78 -4.01 -33.71
C GLN A 409 42.61 -4.89 -34.95
N ARG A 410 41.36 -5.18 -35.36
CA ARG A 410 41.05 -5.96 -36.57
C ARG A 410 40.95 -5.11 -37.85
N GLY A 411 41.07 -3.78 -37.74
CA GLY A 411 40.98 -2.83 -38.87
C GLY A 411 42.32 -2.24 -39.36
N CYS A 412 43.44 -2.44 -38.66
CA CYS A 412 44.74 -1.87 -39.05
C CYS A 412 45.73 -2.96 -39.48
N ARG A 413 45.44 -3.61 -40.60
CA ARG A 413 46.44 -4.42 -41.32
C ARG A 413 46.24 -4.36 -42.83
N THR A 414 46.31 -3.17 -43.39
CA THR A 414 46.70 -2.93 -44.79
C THR A 414 47.48 -1.62 -44.91
N ASP A 415 48.65 -1.77 -45.53
CA ASP A 415 49.39 -0.84 -46.38
C ASP A 415 49.98 0.48 -45.84
N SER A 416 51.31 0.44 -45.85
CA SER A 416 52.24 1.53 -46.14
C SER A 416 51.78 2.47 -47.28
N SER A 417 51.69 3.78 -47.02
CA SER A 417 52.50 4.81 -47.70
C SER A 417 52.25 6.20 -47.07
N GLY A 418 53.20 7.11 -47.30
CA GLY A 418 53.43 8.35 -46.55
C GLY A 418 52.27 9.35 -46.46
N ALA A 419 52.26 10.13 -45.39
CA ALA A 419 52.31 11.60 -45.46
C ALA A 419 52.38 12.22 -44.06
N THR A 420 53.27 13.20 -43.93
CA THR A 420 53.50 14.10 -42.81
C THR A 420 52.31 15.05 -42.55
N ARG A 421 51.86 15.20 -41.29
CA ARG A 421 51.37 16.50 -40.78
C ARG A 421 51.28 16.60 -39.26
N LYS A 422 51.57 17.83 -38.81
CA LYS A 422 51.69 18.38 -37.44
C LYS A 422 50.34 18.64 -36.74
N ASN A 423 50.48 18.98 -35.44
CA ASN A 423 49.59 19.72 -34.51
C ASN A 423 48.66 18.85 -33.65
N SER A 424 48.92 18.72 -32.34
CA SER A 424 48.69 19.69 -31.24
C SER A 424 47.21 19.91 -30.93
N ASP A 425 46.73 19.38 -29.80
CA ASP A 425 46.15 20.18 -28.73
C ASP A 425 45.61 19.31 -27.59
N GLY A 426 45.96 19.70 -26.37
CA GLY A 426 45.53 19.06 -25.15
C GLY A 426 44.08 19.38 -24.79
N ARG A 427 43.41 18.44 -24.13
CA ARG A 427 42.28 18.73 -23.24
C ARG A 427 42.38 17.88 -21.98
N ARG A 428 42.39 18.59 -20.85
CA ARG A 428 42.32 18.09 -19.49
C ARG A 428 40.96 17.44 -19.25
N CYS A 429 40.95 16.32 -18.54
CA CYS A 429 39.75 15.80 -17.87
C CYS A 429 39.51 16.60 -16.58
N PRO A 430 38.26 16.99 -16.26
CA PRO A 430 37.96 17.62 -14.98
C PRO A 430 37.86 16.58 -13.86
N ASN A 431 38.36 17.00 -12.71
CA ASN A 431 38.47 16.28 -11.45
C ASN A 431 37.12 16.36 -10.71
N THR A 432 36.32 15.29 -10.68
CA THR A 432 35.14 15.18 -9.82
C THR A 432 35.56 14.66 -8.45
N SER A 433 35.74 15.57 -7.50
CA SER A 433 35.87 15.28 -6.08
C SER A 433 34.51 14.87 -5.52
N LEU A 434 34.39 13.60 -5.14
CA LEU A 434 33.27 13.08 -4.36
C LEU A 434 33.49 13.43 -2.88
N THR A 435 32.66 14.33 -2.36
CA THR A 435 32.47 14.53 -0.92
C THR A 435 31.91 13.27 -0.27
N PRO A 436 32.39 12.84 0.91
CA PRO A 436 31.90 11.65 1.57
C PRO A 436 30.51 11.89 2.18
N TRP A 437 29.59 10.99 1.85
CA TRP A 437 28.27 10.86 2.47
C TRP A 437 28.42 10.65 3.98
N ARG A 438 27.87 11.58 4.78
CA ARG A 438 27.65 11.36 6.20
C ARG A 438 26.55 10.30 6.36
N SER A 439 26.95 9.13 6.86
CA SER A 439 26.05 8.03 7.21
C SER A 439 25.22 8.41 8.45
N PRO A 440 23.90 8.13 8.48
CA PRO A 440 23.07 8.38 9.64
C PRO A 440 23.41 7.38 10.75
N ARG A 441 24.20 7.81 11.74
CA ARG A 441 24.17 7.20 13.07
C ARG A 441 22.85 7.61 13.75
N ALA A 442 22.31 6.68 14.54
CA ALA A 442 21.28 6.88 15.58
C ALA A 442 19.81 6.71 15.18
N THR A 443 19.31 5.48 15.38
CA THR A 443 17.89 5.25 15.70
C THR A 443 17.68 4.23 16.83
N VAL A 444 18.67 3.37 17.13
CA VAL A 444 18.54 2.30 18.14
C VAL A 444 19.06 2.70 19.54
N LEU A 445 20.11 3.52 19.63
CA LEU A 445 20.64 4.06 20.90
C LEU A 445 19.61 4.75 21.82
N PRO A 446 18.62 5.53 21.32
CA PRO A 446 17.69 6.24 22.18
C PRO A 446 16.77 5.35 23.02
N ILE A 447 16.45 4.14 22.53
CA ILE A 447 15.54 3.20 23.22
C ILE A 447 16.27 2.56 24.40
N TRP A 448 17.54 2.19 24.20
CA TRP A 448 18.39 1.64 25.25
C TRP A 448 18.63 2.66 26.36
N ASP A 449 18.96 3.91 26.03
CA ASP A 449 19.18 4.95 27.03
C ASP A 449 17.90 5.29 27.81
N LEU A 450 16.72 5.29 27.15
CA LEU A 450 15.42 5.52 27.80
C LEU A 450 15.03 4.38 28.76
N LEU A 451 15.20 3.13 28.33
CA LEU A 451 14.88 1.96 29.15
C LEU A 451 15.89 1.81 30.29
N HIS A 452 17.18 2.00 30.03
CA HIS A 452 18.23 1.89 31.05
C HIS A 452 18.12 2.99 32.11
N GLN A 453 17.94 4.26 31.75
CA GLN A 453 17.78 5.35 32.73
C GLN A 453 16.57 5.15 33.65
N ARG A 454 15.44 4.66 33.12
CA ARG A 454 14.22 4.48 33.92
C ARG A 454 14.18 3.16 34.68
N CYS A 455 14.74 2.08 34.15
CA CYS A 455 14.85 0.81 34.87
C CYS A 455 15.87 0.87 36.02
N SER A 456 17.00 1.57 35.84
CA SER A 456 17.95 1.81 36.95
C SER A 456 17.33 2.60 38.10
N ALA A 457 16.43 3.56 37.82
CA ALA A 457 15.72 4.30 38.86
C ALA A 457 14.72 3.43 39.66
N ILE A 458 14.15 2.39 39.03
CA ILE A 458 13.23 1.44 39.68
C ILE A 458 14.01 0.46 40.55
N VAL A 459 15.13 -0.07 40.05
CA VAL A 459 15.99 -1.00 40.82
C VAL A 459 16.62 -0.30 42.02
N HIS A 460 17.11 0.94 41.86
CA HIS A 460 17.70 1.70 42.98
C HIS A 460 16.67 2.34 43.92
N GLY A 461 15.42 2.51 43.49
CA GLY A 461 14.34 3.02 44.35
C GLY A 461 13.79 1.98 45.34
N VAL A 462 13.96 0.69 45.05
CA VAL A 462 13.57 -0.41 45.96
C VAL A 462 14.57 -0.57 47.10
N ASP A 463 15.85 -0.24 46.89
CA ASP A 463 16.90 -0.34 47.91
C ASP A 463 16.86 0.76 48.99
N HIS A 464 16.03 1.80 48.84
CA HIS A 464 15.88 2.88 49.84
C HIS A 464 14.61 2.79 50.68
N ALA A 465 13.74 1.81 50.45
CA ALA A 465 12.50 1.65 51.21
C ALA A 465 12.59 0.68 52.41
N HIS A 466 13.76 0.06 52.67
CA HIS A 466 13.95 -0.91 53.76
C HIS A 466 15.18 -0.58 54.63
N SER A 467 15.25 0.65 55.16
CA SER A 467 15.99 0.91 56.41
C SER A 467 15.00 0.94 57.57
N PRO A 468 15.04 -0.03 58.51
CA PRO A 468 14.35 0.09 59.77
C PRO A 468 15.27 0.85 60.73
N GLU A 469 15.09 2.17 60.85
CA GLU A 469 15.65 2.88 62.00
C GLU A 469 14.62 2.90 63.13
N ALA A 470 15.02 2.21 64.19
CA ALA A 470 14.45 2.31 65.51
C ALA A 470 14.79 3.67 66.13
N GLN A 471 13.77 4.43 66.51
CA GLN A 471 13.62 5.08 67.82
C GLN A 471 12.22 5.70 67.94
#